data_AF-A0A354Z5N5-F1
#
_entry.id   AF-A0A354Z5N5-F1
#
_cell.length_a   1.000
_cell.length_b   1.000
_cell.length_c   1.000
_cell.angle_alpha   90.00
_cell.angle_beta   90.00
_cell.angle_gamma   90.00
#
_symmetry.space_group_name_H-M   'P 1'
#
loop_
_entity.id
_entity.type
_entity.pdbx_description
1 polymer ?
#
loop_
_entity_poly.entity_id
_entity_poly.type
_entity_poly.pdbx_seq_one_letter_code
_entity_poly.pdbx_strand_id
1 'polypeptide(L)'
;GNDYQIHIDGQGSNLHQVWDSLILAHGNRTWSDHAEALADTRPETGTVDARDWAVESCRLIGEHGLYPTGHTLDERYLVQHRALAEQRLQLAAARLATLLESALAEAAARE
;
A
#
# COMPACT_ATOMS: atom_id res chain seq x y z
N GLY A 1 6.12 -7.07 10.99
CA GLY A 1 5.09 -6.10 11.37
C GLY A 1 4.24 -6.58 12.53
N ASN A 2 3.61 -7.76 12.42
CA ASN A 2 2.70 -8.28 13.45
C ASN A 2 3.32 -8.35 14.85
N ASP A 3 4.57 -8.80 14.97
CA ASP A 3 5.26 -8.92 16.26
C ASP A 3 5.87 -7.60 16.75
N TYR A 4 5.90 -6.55 15.91
CA TYR A 4 6.39 -5.23 16.31
C TYR A 4 5.23 -4.43 16.93
N GLN A 5 5.04 -4.60 18.23
CA GLN A 5 3.98 -3.93 18.98
C GLN A 5 4.20 -2.41 19.00
N ILE A 6 3.15 -1.64 18.86
CA ILE A 6 3.19 -0.18 18.92
C ILE A 6 2.05 0.36 19.78
N HIS A 7 2.26 1.52 20.37
CA HIS A 7 1.22 2.35 20.95
C HIS A 7 0.99 3.54 20.03
N ILE A 8 -0.25 3.79 19.63
CA ILE A 8 -0.63 4.95 18.82
C ILE A 8 -1.86 5.59 19.45
N ASP A 9 -1.79 6.90 19.71
CA ASP A 9 -2.85 7.67 20.36
C ASP A 9 -3.39 7.03 21.65
N GLY A 10 -2.49 6.46 22.44
CA GLY A 10 -2.81 5.78 23.71
C GLY A 10 -3.47 4.39 23.56
N GLN A 11 -3.60 3.87 22.34
CA GLN A 11 -4.12 2.54 22.05
C GLN A 11 -3.00 1.58 21.63
N GLY A 12 -3.07 0.32 22.08
CA GLY A 12 -2.16 -0.74 21.65
C GLY A 12 -2.52 -1.26 20.26
N SER A 13 -1.50 -1.52 19.43
CA SER A 13 -1.62 -2.09 18.09
C SER A 13 -0.29 -2.74 17.69
N ASN A 14 -0.08 -3.04 16.41
CA ASN A 14 1.18 -3.49 15.85
C ASN A 14 1.49 -2.78 14.52
N LEU A 15 2.76 -2.75 14.12
CA LEU A 15 3.20 -2.04 12.93
C LEU A 15 2.52 -2.56 11.65
N HIS A 16 2.16 -3.84 11.57
CA HIS A 16 1.45 -4.36 10.39
C HIS A 16 0.05 -3.75 10.28
N GLN A 17 -0.72 -3.70 11.37
CA GLN A 17 -2.03 -3.05 11.39
C GLN A 17 -1.96 -1.55 11.05
N VAL A 18 -0.90 -0.86 11.47
CA VAL A 18 -0.68 0.55 11.10
C VAL A 18 -0.67 0.70 9.58
N TRP A 19 0.09 -0.13 8.87
CA TRP A 19 0.20 -0.09 7.41
C TRP A 19 -1.03 -0.61 6.69
N ASP A 20 -1.64 -1.67 7.19
CA ASP A 20 -2.81 -2.30 6.55
C ASP A 20 -4.08 -1.44 6.68
N SER A 21 -4.18 -0.59 7.70
CA SER A 21 -5.43 0.12 8.00
C SER A 21 -5.28 1.55 8.51
N LEU A 22 -4.43 1.79 9.52
CA LEU A 22 -4.46 3.09 10.22
C LEU A 22 -3.97 4.25 9.35
N ILE A 23 -2.97 4.04 8.49
CA ILE A 23 -2.49 5.06 7.56
C ILE A 23 -3.61 5.50 6.59
N LEU A 24 -4.38 4.56 6.04
CA LEU A 24 -5.42 4.84 5.04
C LEU A 24 -6.73 5.33 5.67
N ALA A 25 -7.06 4.85 6.87
CA ALA A 25 -8.23 5.30 7.63
C ALA A 25 -8.07 6.73 8.17
N HIS A 26 -6.82 7.21 8.25
CA HIS A 26 -6.52 8.59 8.62
C HIS A 26 -7.08 9.58 7.57
N GLY A 27 -7.90 10.52 8.03
CA GLY A 27 -8.53 11.55 7.20
C GLY A 27 -10.03 11.39 6.93
N ASN A 28 -10.73 10.48 7.62
CA ASN A 28 -12.20 10.36 7.63
C ASN A 28 -12.87 10.24 6.25
N ARG A 29 -12.21 9.58 5.29
CA ARG A 29 -12.82 9.26 3.99
C ARG A 29 -13.38 7.85 4.02
N THR A 30 -14.50 7.63 3.32
CA THR A 30 -14.91 6.26 2.97
C THR A 30 -13.88 5.66 2.01
N TRP A 31 -13.82 4.33 1.93
CA TRP A 31 -12.91 3.67 0.99
C TRP A 31 -13.22 4.05 -0.46
N SER A 32 -14.49 4.28 -0.82
CA SER A 32 -14.90 4.66 -2.17
C SER A 32 -14.46 6.07 -2.52
N ASP A 33 -14.66 7.04 -1.62
CA ASP A 33 -14.21 8.42 -1.85
C ASP A 33 -12.68 8.49 -1.94
N HIS A 34 -11.99 7.64 -1.19
CA HIS A 34 -10.53 7.53 -1.25
C HIS A 34 -10.07 6.93 -2.58
N ALA A 35 -10.71 5.85 -3.05
CA ALA A 35 -10.39 5.25 -4.34
C ALA A 35 -10.64 6.20 -5.51
N GLU A 36 -11.76 6.94 -5.48
CA GLU A 36 -12.08 7.95 -6.50
C GLU A 36 -11.03 9.07 -6.52
N ALA A 37 -10.60 9.55 -5.35
CA ALA A 37 -9.54 10.55 -5.25
C ALA A 37 -8.18 10.08 -5.80
N LEU A 38 -7.93 8.77 -5.85
CA LEU A 38 -6.69 8.19 -6.38
C LEU A 38 -6.78 7.82 -7.88
N ALA A 39 -7.99 7.79 -8.46
CA ALA A 39 -8.23 7.24 -9.79
C ALA A 39 -7.61 8.07 -10.94
N ASP A 40 -7.41 9.37 -10.73
CA ASP A 40 -6.89 10.28 -11.75
C ASP A 40 -5.42 10.04 -12.11
N THR A 41 -4.69 9.30 -11.26
CA THR A 41 -3.27 8.98 -11.50
C THR A 41 -3.10 7.52 -11.86
N ARG A 42 -2.58 7.25 -13.06
CA ARG A 42 -2.21 5.91 -13.51
C ARG A 42 -0.69 5.77 -13.52
N PRO A 43 -0.08 5.14 -12.51
CA PRO A 43 1.36 4.92 -12.51
C PRO A 43 1.75 3.90 -13.58
N GLU A 44 2.95 4.07 -14.14
CA GLU A 44 3.58 3.04 -14.96
C GLU A 44 3.76 1.77 -14.12
N THR A 45 3.24 0.64 -14.60
CA THR A 45 3.19 -0.62 -13.85
C THR A 45 4.56 -1.28 -13.71
N GLY A 46 5.43 -1.03 -14.70
CA GLY A 46 6.70 -1.73 -14.86
C GLY A 46 6.48 -3.20 -15.23
N THR A 47 7.21 -4.08 -14.58
CA THR A 47 7.07 -5.55 -14.69
C THR A 47 5.69 -6.03 -14.21
N VAL A 48 5.17 -7.08 -14.85
CA VAL A 48 3.96 -7.80 -14.41
C VAL A 48 4.27 -9.04 -13.56
N ASP A 49 5.54 -9.28 -13.23
CA ASP A 49 5.96 -10.41 -12.39
C ASP A 49 5.73 -10.10 -10.90
N ALA A 50 4.93 -10.94 -10.25
CA ALA A 50 4.65 -10.84 -8.81
C ALA A 50 5.91 -10.94 -7.94
N ARG A 51 6.96 -11.66 -8.39
CA ARG A 51 8.25 -11.71 -7.69
C ARG A 51 8.85 -10.32 -7.56
N ASP A 52 8.85 -9.56 -8.64
CA ASP A 52 9.44 -8.23 -8.66
C ASP A 52 8.64 -7.26 -7.77
N TRP A 53 7.30 -7.38 -7.75
CA TRP A 53 6.45 -6.58 -6.87
C TRP A 53 6.75 -6.85 -5.38
N ALA A 54 7.02 -8.10 -5.03
CA ALA A 54 7.40 -8.50 -3.68
C ALA A 54 8.78 -7.93 -3.30
N VAL A 55 9.77 -8.06 -4.19
CA VAL A 55 11.13 -7.51 -3.99
C VAL A 55 11.07 -5.99 -3.82
N GLU A 56 10.29 -5.30 -4.64
CA GLU A 56 10.07 -3.87 -4.52
C GLU A 56 9.49 -3.50 -3.15
N SER A 57 8.45 -4.22 -2.71
CA SER A 57 7.85 -4.00 -1.38
C SER A 57 8.85 -4.24 -0.24
N CYS A 58 9.70 -5.26 -0.33
CA CYS A 58 10.77 -5.49 0.65
C CYS A 58 11.80 -4.35 0.69
N ARG A 59 12.19 -3.82 -0.47
CA ARG A 59 13.16 -2.72 -0.58
C ARG A 59 12.65 -1.44 0.12
N LEU A 60 11.36 -1.15 -0.01
CA LEU A 60 10.73 0.02 0.61
C LEU A 60 10.85 0.04 2.13
N ILE A 61 10.94 -1.14 2.78
CA ILE A 61 11.11 -1.25 4.24
C ILE A 61 12.31 -0.42 4.71
N GLY A 62 13.46 -0.60 4.06
CA GLY A 62 14.70 0.10 4.41
C GLY A 62 14.74 1.53 3.88
N GLU A 63 14.37 1.74 2.61
CA GLU A 63 14.51 3.03 1.95
C GLU A 63 13.62 4.13 2.52
N HIS A 64 12.43 3.76 2.95
CA HIS A 64 11.48 4.70 3.56
C HIS A 64 11.45 4.62 5.07
N GLY A 65 12.33 3.81 5.70
CA GLY A 65 12.42 3.68 7.15
C GLY A 65 11.09 3.26 7.79
N LEU A 66 10.43 2.23 7.25
CA LEU A 66 9.08 1.85 7.68
C LEU A 66 9.05 1.26 9.10
N TYR A 67 10.20 0.90 9.67
CA TYR A 67 10.33 0.56 11.08
C TYR A 67 10.76 1.81 11.85
N PRO A 68 9.90 2.35 12.74
CA PRO A 68 10.18 3.56 13.48
C PRO A 68 11.25 3.35 14.56
N THR A 69 11.86 4.45 15.01
CA THR A 69 12.73 4.43 16.20
C THR A 69 11.86 4.46 17.46
N GLY A 70 11.52 3.28 17.97
CA GLY A 70 10.74 3.11 19.20
C GLY A 70 9.30 2.62 18.94
N HIS A 71 8.55 2.44 20.02
CA HIS A 71 7.25 1.76 20.01
C HIS A 71 6.06 2.69 20.26
N THR A 72 6.27 4.01 20.33
CA THR A 72 5.19 4.99 20.44
C THR A 72 5.12 5.78 19.16
N LEU A 73 3.99 5.71 18.47
CA LEU A 73 3.67 6.46 17.26
C LEU A 73 2.60 7.49 17.56
N ASP A 74 2.57 8.51 16.73
CA ASP A 74 1.52 9.51 16.70
C ASP A 74 1.12 9.76 15.25
N GLU A 75 0.13 10.64 15.08
CA GLU A 75 -0.41 11.03 13.79
C GLU A 75 0.66 11.43 12.75
N ARG A 76 1.82 11.97 13.18
CA ARG A 76 2.88 12.36 12.24
C ARG A 76 3.41 11.18 11.44
N TYR A 77 3.50 10.00 12.05
CA TYR A 77 3.89 8.78 11.34
C TYR A 77 2.87 8.43 10.25
N LEU A 78 1.57 8.52 10.57
CA LEU A 78 0.50 8.23 9.61
C LEU A 78 0.55 9.20 8.42
N VAL A 79 0.64 10.50 8.71
CA VAL A 79 0.70 11.56 7.68
C VAL A 79 1.96 11.43 6.82
N GLN A 80 3.11 11.17 7.43
CA GLN A 80 4.39 11.01 6.72
C GLN A 80 4.35 9.87 5.69
N HIS A 81 3.69 8.76 6.02
CA HIS A 81 3.69 7.56 5.19
C HIS A 81 2.46 7.42 4.28
N ARG A 82 1.47 8.31 4.39
CA ARG A 82 0.22 8.28 3.62
C ARG A 82 0.46 8.28 2.11
N ALA A 83 1.28 9.19 1.61
CA ALA A 83 1.57 9.29 0.18
C ALA A 83 2.23 8.01 -0.38
N LEU A 84 3.10 7.36 0.41
CA LEU A 84 3.69 6.08 0.00
C LEU A 84 2.63 4.98 -0.05
N ALA A 85 1.79 4.87 0.97
CA ALA A 85 0.71 3.87 0.99
C ALA A 85 -0.25 4.04 -0.20
N GLU A 86 -0.65 5.28 -0.50
CA GLU A 86 -1.48 5.63 -1.65
C GLU A 86 -0.79 5.26 -2.98
N GLN A 87 0.51 5.57 -3.13
CA GLN A 87 1.29 5.16 -4.30
C GLN A 87 1.33 3.63 -4.47
N ARG A 88 1.49 2.87 -3.38
CA ARG A 88 1.47 1.38 -3.44
C ARG A 88 0.10 0.87 -3.86
N LEU A 89 -0.98 1.49 -3.38
CA LEU A 89 -2.35 1.11 -3.75
C LEU A 89 -2.61 1.36 -5.24
N GLN A 90 -2.22 2.53 -5.76
CA GLN A 90 -2.34 2.86 -7.18
C GLN A 90 -1.54 1.90 -8.07
N LEU A 91 -0.30 1.58 -7.68
CA LEU A 91 0.55 0.68 -8.46
C LEU A 91 0.02 -0.77 -8.44
N ALA A 92 -0.49 -1.23 -7.29
CA ALA A 92 -1.12 -2.55 -7.18
C ALA A 92 -2.37 -2.64 -8.06
N ALA A 93 -3.23 -1.62 -8.06
CA ALA A 93 -4.41 -1.55 -8.92
C ALA A 93 -4.06 -1.57 -10.41
N ALA A 94 -3.08 -0.76 -10.83
CA ALA A 94 -2.63 -0.71 -12.22
C ALA A 94 -2.05 -2.05 -12.68
N ARG A 95 -1.21 -2.69 -11.85
CA ARG A 95 -0.63 -4.02 -12.13
C ARG A 95 -1.69 -5.11 -12.23
N LEU A 96 -2.68 -5.09 -11.33
CA LEU A 96 -3.79 -6.03 -11.37
C LEU A 96 -4.60 -5.87 -12.66
N ALA A 97 -4.91 -4.64 -13.07
CA ALA A 97 -5.61 -4.38 -14.32
C ALA A 97 -4.83 -4.95 -15.53
N THR A 98 -3.54 -4.65 -15.65
CA THR A 98 -2.70 -5.18 -16.73
C THR A 98 -2.64 -6.71 -16.73
N LEU A 99 -2.53 -7.34 -15.56
CA LEU A 99 -2.53 -8.79 -15.43
C LEU A 99 -3.84 -9.40 -15.91
N LEU A 100 -4.98 -8.84 -15.50
CA LEU A 100 -6.30 -9.30 -15.90
C LEU A 100 -6.54 -9.12 -17.40
N GLU A 101 -6.22 -7.94 -17.95
CA GLU A 101 -6.32 -7.66 -19.39
C GLU A 101 -5.51 -8.66 -20.21
N SER A 102 -4.27 -8.94 -19.80
CA SER A 102 -3.38 -9.90 -20.49
C SER A 102 -3.94 -11.33 -20.41
N ALA A 103 -4.35 -11.78 -19.23
CA ALA A 103 -4.87 -13.12 -19.02
C ALA A 103 -6.17 -13.38 -19.82
N LEU A 104 -7.06 -12.39 -19.89
CA LEU A 104 -8.31 -12.47 -20.64
C LEU A 104 -8.07 -12.44 -22.16
N ALA A 105 -7.14 -11.60 -22.64
CA ALA A 105 -6.78 -11.56 -24.05
C ALA A 105 -6.18 -12.89 -24.52
N GLU A 106 -5.29 -13.50 -23.72
CA GLU A 106 -4.75 -14.82 -24.01
C GLU A 106 -5.83 -15.91 -24.01
N ALA A 107 -6.79 -15.85 -23.09
CA ALA A 107 -7.90 -16.80 -23.07
C ALA A 107 -8.73 -16.71 -24.35
N ALA A 108 -9.09 -15.49 -24.77
CA ALA A 108 -9.84 -15.26 -25.99
C ALA A 108 -9.08 -15.70 -27.27
N ALA A 109 -7.75 -15.59 -27.29
CA ALA A 109 -6.94 -16.01 -28.43
C ALA A 109 -6.79 -17.54 -28.56
N ARG A 110 -7.18 -18.30 -27.52
CA ARG A 110 -7.15 -19.77 -27.50
C ARG A 110 -8.48 -20.40 -27.95
N GLU A 111 -9.53 -19.60 -28.11
CA GLU A 111 -10.85 -19.98 -28.62
C GLU A 111 -10.93 -19.84 -30.15
#